data_AF-A0A3S5AUR6-F1
#
_entry.id   AF-A0A3S5AUR6-F1
#
_cell.length_a   1.000
_cell.length_b   1.000
_cell.length_c   1.000
_cell.angle_alpha   90.00
_cell.angle_beta   90.00
_cell.angle_gamma   90.00
#
_symmetry.space_group_name_H-M   'P 1'
#
loop_
_entity.id
_entity.type
_entity.pdbx_description
1 polymer ?
#
loop_
_entity_poly.entity_id
_entity_poly.type
_entity_poly.pdbx_seq_one_letter_code
_entity_poly.pdbx_strand_id
1 'polypeptide(L)'
;MSATVTGYVAGRVEIKRRENRCILKVVRAKPDQEGEYSCVVEGDETYIDVAVEDPDWFFTRDLKAQNALQYDEEVAFECEVNEKEAEVKWIRNDQV
;
A
#
# COMPACT_ATOMS: atom_id res chain seq x y z
N MET A 1 -0.91 -26.97 7.71
CA MET A 1 0.26 -26.35 7.04
C MET A 1 0.17 -24.85 7.28
N SER A 2 0.88 -24.32 8.28
CA SER A 2 0.90 -22.86 8.49
C SER A 2 1.93 -22.27 7.55
N ALA A 3 1.47 -21.59 6.50
CA ALA A 3 2.33 -20.71 5.73
C ALA A 3 2.64 -19.49 6.59
N THR A 4 3.88 -19.39 7.08
CA THR A 4 4.38 -18.15 7.66
C THR A 4 4.56 -17.17 6.51
N VAL A 5 3.62 -16.24 6.34
CA VAL A 5 3.85 -15.07 5.49
C VAL A 5 5.04 -14.33 6.10
N THR A 6 6.20 -14.40 5.44
CA THR A 6 7.35 -13.57 5.79
C THR A 6 6.90 -12.11 5.76
N GLY A 7 6.95 -11.48 6.93
CA GLY A 7 6.18 -10.29 7.29
C GLY A 7 6.18 -9.17 6.26
N TYR A 8 4.98 -8.67 5.99
CA TYR A 8 4.72 -7.36 5.44
C TYR A 8 5.34 -6.31 6.37
N VAL A 9 6.40 -5.62 5.93
CA VAL A 9 6.99 -4.50 6.70
C VAL A 9 6.92 -3.25 5.83
N ALA A 10 5.96 -2.37 6.14
CA ALA A 10 5.88 -1.04 5.54
C ALA A 10 6.81 -0.06 6.26
N GLY A 11 7.37 0.88 5.50
CA GLY A 11 8.28 1.91 5.99
C GLY A 11 9.74 1.48 6.10
N ARG A 12 10.17 0.42 5.40
CA ARG A 12 11.57 -0.04 5.48
C ARG A 12 12.46 0.79 4.56
N VAL A 13 13.51 1.39 5.11
CA VAL A 13 14.56 2.05 4.32
C VAL A 13 15.71 1.06 4.07
N GLU A 14 16.14 0.91 2.82
CA GLU A 14 17.29 0.12 2.43
C GLU A 14 18.33 0.99 1.72
N ILE A 15 19.57 0.98 2.22
CA ILE A 15 20.70 1.64 1.59
C ILE A 15 21.60 0.58 0.95
N LYS A 16 21.93 0.75 -0.33
CA LYS A 16 22.81 -0.16 -1.09
C LYS A 16 23.81 0.65 -1.91
N ARG A 17 25.05 0.17 -1.97
CA ARG A 17 26.08 0.67 -2.88
C ARG A 17 26.43 -0.39 -3.92
N ARG A 18 26.49 0.00 -5.18
CA ARG A 18 26.96 -0.85 -6.29
C ARG A 18 27.98 -0.04 -7.09
N GLU A 19 29.26 -0.39 -6.94
CA GLU A 19 30.38 0.37 -7.53
C GLU A 19 30.30 1.86 -7.17
N ASN A 20 30.14 2.73 -8.18
CA ASN A 20 29.99 4.18 -8.05
C ASN A 20 28.54 4.64 -7.83
N ARG A 21 27.56 3.73 -7.70
CA ARG A 21 26.15 4.06 -7.50
C ARG A 21 25.72 3.88 -6.04
N CYS A 22 25.23 4.94 -5.42
CA CYS A 22 24.55 4.94 -4.13
C CYS A 22 23.03 4.86 -4.34
N ILE A 23 22.34 4.00 -3.60
CA ILE A 23 20.90 3.74 -3.78
C ILE A 23 20.24 3.74 -2.40
N LEU A 24 19.26 4.63 -2.21
CA LEU A 24 18.31 4.57 -1.11
C LEU A 24 16.97 4.07 -1.66
N LYS A 25 16.37 3.08 -1.00
CA LYS A 25 15.04 2.57 -1.32
C LYS A 25 14.14 2.69 -0.10
N VAL A 26 13.05 3.43 -0.24
CA VAL A 26 11.95 3.44 0.72
C VAL A 26 10.95 2.37 0.27
N VAL A 27 10.81 1.29 1.03
CA VAL A 27 9.94 0.16 0.71
C VAL A 27 8.61 0.38 1.42
N ARG A 28 7.54 0.54 0.62
CA ARG A 28 6.18 0.85 1.08
C ARG A 28 6.21 2.09 1.97
N ALA A 29 6.46 3.23 1.34
CA ALA A 29 6.58 4.51 1.99
C ALA A 29 5.37 4.78 2.90
N LYS A 30 5.62 5.50 3.98
CA LYS A 30 4.62 5.96 4.94
C LYS A 30 4.69 7.48 5.03
N PRO A 31 3.59 8.16 5.44
CA PRO A 31 3.59 9.61 5.57
C PRO A 31 4.70 10.17 6.47
N ASP A 32 5.14 9.41 7.48
CA ASP A 32 6.25 9.80 8.37
C ASP A 32 7.65 9.75 7.72
N GLN A 33 7.73 9.31 6.46
CA GLN A 33 8.96 9.27 5.66
C GLN A 33 8.99 10.37 4.59
N GLU A 34 7.97 11.23 4.54
CA GLU A 34 8.03 12.46 3.78
C GLU A 34 9.12 13.39 4.33
N GLY A 35 9.81 14.10 3.44
CA GLY A 35 10.80 15.11 3.81
C GLY A 35 11.99 15.18 2.86
N GLU A 36 12.99 15.96 3.26
CA GLU A 36 14.23 16.12 2.53
C GLU A 36 15.14 14.91 2.74
N TYR A 37 15.65 14.35 1.63
CA TYR A 37 16.68 13.31 1.63
C TYR A 37 17.95 13.89 1.04
N SER A 38 19.07 13.75 1.74
CA SER A 38 20.39 14.15 1.22
C SER A 38 21.38 13.00 1.10
N CYS A 39 22.33 13.14 0.17
CA CYS A 39 23.47 12.24 0.01
C CYS A 39 24.75 13.08 -0.06
N VAL A 40 25.66 12.84 0.88
CA VAL A 40 26.87 13.64 1.10
C VAL A 40 28.13 12.83 0.75
N VAL A 41 29.09 13.45 0.08
CA VAL A 41 30.44 12.91 -0.16
C VAL A 41 31.46 14.03 0.00
N GLU A 42 32.53 13.82 0.77
CA GLU A 42 33.66 14.74 1.01
C GLU A 42 33.60 16.13 0.34
N GLY A 43 32.87 17.08 0.95
CA GLY A 43 32.80 18.48 0.51
C GLY A 43 31.72 18.80 -0.54
N ASP A 44 30.92 17.80 -0.94
CA ASP A 44 29.80 17.91 -1.88
C ASP A 44 28.54 17.23 -1.32
N GLU A 45 27.37 17.74 -1.71
CA GLU A 45 26.06 17.27 -1.25
C GLU A 45 25.01 17.45 -2.34
N THR A 46 24.08 16.49 -2.42
CA THR A 46 22.84 16.64 -3.18
C THR A 46 21.65 16.30 -2.30
N TYR A 47 20.53 16.98 -2.52
CA TYR A 47 19.29 16.78 -1.77
C TYR A 47 18.07 16.77 -2.69
N ILE A 48 16.98 16.19 -2.20
CA ILE A 48 15.68 16.16 -2.84
C ILE A 48 14.58 16.14 -1.78
N ASP A 49 13.52 16.92 -2.00
CA ASP A 49 12.29 16.81 -1.22
C ASP A 49 11.42 15.68 -1.78
N VAL A 50 11.03 14.74 -0.90
CA VAL A 50 10.16 13.61 -1.25
C VAL A 50 8.83 13.79 -0.54
N ALA A 51 7.75 13.91 -1.33
CA ALA A 51 6.39 13.81 -0.83
C ALA A 51 5.92 12.35 -0.81
N VAL A 52 5.12 11.97 0.20
CA VAL A 52 4.47 10.66 0.26
C VAL A 52 2.97 10.85 0.14
N GLU A 53 2.45 10.61 -1.06
CA GLU A 53 1.02 10.75 -1.35
C GLU A 53 0.24 9.48 -0.98
N ASP A 54 -1.01 9.67 -0.57
CA ASP A 54 -1.93 8.56 -0.37
C ASP A 54 -2.18 7.82 -1.71
N PRO A 55 -2.32 6.49 -1.70
CA PRO A 55 -2.60 5.75 -2.90
C PRO A 55 -4.02 6.03 -3.41
N ASP A 56 -4.16 6.16 -4.73
CA ASP A 56 -5.47 6.31 -5.39
C ASP A 56 -6.13 4.93 -5.56
N TRP A 57 -6.91 4.53 -4.56
CA TRP A 57 -7.65 3.28 -4.58
C TRP A 57 -9.04 3.46 -5.17
N PHE A 58 -9.39 2.58 -6.11
CA PHE A 58 -10.70 2.59 -6.76
C PHE A 58 -11.15 1.18 -7.10
N PHE A 59 -12.46 1.03 -7.29
CA PHE A 59 -13.04 -0.22 -7.75
C PHE A 59 -12.80 -0.40 -9.25
N THR A 60 -12.18 -1.51 -9.62
CA THR A 60 -12.08 -1.97 -11.01
C THR A 60 -13.32 -2.77 -11.42
N ARG A 61 -14.03 -3.34 -10.44
CA ARG A 61 -15.32 -4.00 -10.61
C ARG A 61 -16.26 -3.63 -9.47
N ASP A 62 -17.30 -2.88 -9.80
CA ASP A 62 -18.32 -2.47 -8.84
C ASP A 62 -19.15 -3.66 -8.33
N LEU A 63 -19.79 -3.45 -7.17
CA LEU A 63 -20.82 -4.34 -6.68
C LEU A 63 -21.99 -4.41 -7.66
N LYS A 64 -22.43 -5.63 -7.95
CA LYS A 64 -23.62 -5.87 -8.77
C LYS A 64 -24.85 -6.05 -7.88
N ALA A 65 -26.00 -5.63 -8.37
CA ALA A 65 -27.28 -5.92 -7.74
C ALA A 65 -27.49 -7.44 -7.67
N GLN A 66 -27.83 -7.95 -6.49
CA GLN A 66 -28.10 -9.36 -6.25
C GLN A 66 -29.35 -9.50 -5.38
N ASN A 67 -30.12 -10.55 -5.62
CA ASN A 67 -31.27 -10.91 -4.80
C ASN A 67 -30.89 -12.09 -3.91
N ALA A 68 -31.38 -12.07 -2.68
CA ALA A 68 -31.30 -13.18 -1.73
C ALA A 68 -32.72 -13.60 -1.36
N LEU A 69 -32.97 -14.91 -1.27
CA LEU A 69 -34.22 -15.43 -0.76
C LEU A 69 -34.10 -15.68 0.74
N GLN A 70 -35.25 -15.64 1.41
CA GLN A 70 -35.31 -16.09 2.79
C GLN A 70 -34.93 -17.57 2.84
N TYR A 71 -34.03 -17.92 3.78
CA TYR A 71 -33.50 -19.27 3.98
C TYR A 71 -32.47 -19.76 2.96
N ASP A 72 -31.90 -18.89 2.12
CA ASP A 72 -30.68 -19.23 1.38
C ASP A 72 -29.55 -19.59 2.38
N GLU A 73 -28.80 -20.65 2.10
CA GLU A 73 -27.72 -21.14 2.96
C GLU A 73 -26.58 -20.10 3.08
N GLU A 74 -26.26 -19.43 1.97
CA GLU A 74 -25.23 -18.39 1.88
C GLU A 74 -25.57 -17.41 0.76
N VAL A 75 -25.17 -16.14 0.93
CA VAL A 75 -25.16 -15.13 -0.12
C VAL A 75 -23.81 -14.40 -0.05
N ALA A 76 -23.12 -14.33 -1.19
CA ALA A 76 -21.81 -13.69 -1.29
C ALA A 76 -21.87 -12.44 -2.17
N PHE A 77 -21.30 -11.34 -1.67
CA PHE A 77 -21.13 -10.11 -2.43
C PHE A 77 -19.65 -9.96 -2.80
N GLU A 78 -19.39 -9.51 -4.03
CA GLU A 78 -18.03 -9.36 -4.55
C GLU A 78 -17.86 -8.07 -5.35
N CYS A 79 -16.70 -7.46 -5.18
CA CYS A 79 -16.19 -6.33 -5.96
C CYS A 79 -14.67 -6.51 -6.11
N GLU A 80 -14.05 -5.76 -7.01
CA GLU A 80 -12.60 -5.79 -7.22
C GLU A 80 -12.04 -4.37 -7.15
N VAL A 81 -10.86 -4.23 -6.57
CA VAL A 81 -10.10 -2.98 -6.43
C VAL A 81 -8.83 -3.06 -7.25
N ASN A 82 -8.25 -1.90 -7.57
CA ASN A 82 -7.04 -1.80 -8.38
C ASN A 82 -5.79 -2.41 -7.73
N GLU A 83 -5.71 -2.43 -6.41
CA GLU A 83 -4.56 -2.96 -5.66
C GLU A 83 -4.96 -3.84 -4.49
N LYS A 84 -4.21 -4.92 -4.24
CA LYS A 84 -4.45 -5.85 -3.12
C LYS A 84 -4.22 -5.22 -1.74
N GLU A 85 -3.45 -4.14 -1.68
CA GLU A 85 -3.18 -3.38 -0.46
C GLU A 85 -4.30 -2.39 -0.12
N ALA A 86 -5.28 -2.19 -1.02
CA ALA A 86 -6.39 -1.29 -0.79
C ALA A 86 -7.23 -1.73 0.41
N GLU A 87 -7.43 -0.80 1.35
CA GLU A 87 -8.28 -1.03 2.51
C GLU A 87 -9.75 -0.97 2.10
N VAL A 88 -10.48 -2.07 2.27
CA VAL A 88 -11.92 -2.16 1.97
C VAL A 88 -12.73 -2.22 3.26
N LYS A 89 -13.89 -1.55 3.26
CA LYS A 89 -14.86 -1.57 4.36
C LYS A 89 -16.21 -1.99 3.80
N TRP A 90 -16.86 -2.95 4.47
CA TRP A 90 -18.22 -3.35 4.17
C TRP A 90 -19.16 -2.60 5.12
N ILE A 91 -20.21 -1.99 4.58
CA ILE A 91 -21.12 -1.15 5.36
C ILE A 91 -22.54 -1.60 5.05
N ARG A 92 -23.34 -1.81 6.10
CA ARG A 92 -24.77 -2.09 5.98
C ARG A 92 -25.55 -0.98 6.67
N ASN A 93 -26.29 -0.18 5.89
CA ASN A 93 -27.10 0.94 6.40
C ASN A 93 -26.30 1.90 7.30
N ASP A 94 -25.15 2.37 6.79
CA ASP A 94 -24.22 3.27 7.49
C ASP A 94 -23.60 2.69 8.78
N GLN A 95 -23.76 1.39 9.02
CA GLN A 95 -23.07 0.66 10.07
C GLN A 95 -21.94 -0.13 9.46
N VAL A 96 -20.71 0.19 9.89
CA VAL A 96 -19.49 -0.56 9.61
C VAL A 96 -19.47 -1.84 10.45
#